data_AF-A0A377JPG4-F1
#
_entry.id   AF-A0A377JPG4-F1
#
_cell.length_a   1.000
_cell.length_b   1.000
_cell.length_c   1.000
_cell.angle_alpha   90.00
_cell.angle_beta   90.00
_cell.angle_gamma   90.00
#
_symmetry.space_group_name_H-M   'P 1'
#
loop_
_entity.id
_entity.type
_entity.pdbx_description
1 polymer ?
#
loop_
_entity_poly.entity_id
_entity_poly.type
_entity_poly.pdbx_seq_one_letter_code
_entity_poly.pdbx_strand_id
1 'polypeptide(L)'
;MRIFAKLFDTYTIRAKILVALAFMAFANVAFADSESLQKLFNEYNVGKDKQEYIKKQCDRANFDFNPKNKQEQIHLFETTQIDCEVQHLGEVLGSTQGILASLNYGYNGYDKLLNKYYKLYRAEVKKQNKTTPTGAFSHEPSIQSGKNGQDTLLEEQRAWLKLRDSYEAYTKAHHAHIYDINGGGTIYSIEASNARLGFLKMRVDELFSRYLMMITDGSVEFDSLLFGCKVYDGDI
;
A
#
# COMPACT_ATOMS: atom_id res chain seq x y z
N MET A 1 26.50 -40.72 12.10
CA MET A 1 25.83 -39.51 12.66
C MET A 1 26.37 -38.17 12.13
N ARG A 2 27.68 -37.96 11.95
CA ARG A 2 28.24 -36.65 11.52
C ARG A 2 27.92 -36.20 10.08
N ILE A 3 27.62 -37.12 9.17
CA ILE A 3 27.35 -36.80 7.75
C ILE A 3 25.91 -36.26 7.56
N PHE A 4 24.95 -36.79 8.31
CA PHE A 4 23.55 -36.35 8.26
C PHE A 4 23.35 -34.94 8.83
N ALA A 5 24.10 -34.56 9.88
CA ALA A 5 24.06 -33.21 10.44
C ALA A 5 24.56 -32.16 9.43
N LYS A 6 25.65 -32.45 8.70
CA LYS A 6 26.16 -31.54 7.65
C LYS A 6 25.18 -31.38 6.49
N LEU A 7 24.49 -32.46 6.07
CA LEU A 7 23.48 -32.38 5.03
C LEU A 7 22.27 -31.54 5.45
N PHE A 8 21.83 -31.65 6.71
CA PHE A 8 20.73 -30.85 7.27
C PHE A 8 21.10 -29.36 7.39
N ASP A 9 22.31 -29.04 7.84
CA ASP A 9 22.80 -27.65 7.90
C ASP A 9 22.91 -27.04 6.51
N THR A 10 23.41 -27.79 5.53
CA THR A 10 23.56 -27.28 4.15
C THR A 10 22.19 -27.05 3.50
N TYR A 11 21.20 -27.90 3.79
CA TYR A 11 19.84 -27.77 3.27
C TYR A 11 19.07 -26.62 3.92
N THR A 12 19.21 -26.44 5.25
CA THR A 12 18.58 -25.33 5.97
C THR A 12 19.23 -23.98 5.63
N ILE A 13 20.55 -23.94 5.40
CA ILE A 13 21.25 -22.75 4.91
C ILE A 13 20.82 -22.41 3.48
N ARG A 14 20.75 -23.40 2.57
CA ARG A 14 20.23 -23.17 1.21
C ARG A 14 18.78 -22.70 1.20
N ALA A 15 17.92 -23.28 2.04
CA ALA A 15 16.53 -22.84 2.17
C ALA A 15 16.42 -21.41 2.73
N LYS A 16 17.21 -21.06 3.75
CA LYS A 16 17.28 -19.68 4.29
C LYS A 16 17.80 -18.68 3.26
N ILE A 17 18.81 -19.07 2.47
CA ILE A 17 19.38 -18.23 1.39
C ILE A 17 18.38 -18.09 0.24
N LEU A 18 17.69 -19.15 -0.17
CA LEU A 18 16.65 -19.11 -1.21
C LEU A 18 15.44 -18.30 -0.78
N VAL A 19 15.02 -18.40 0.48
CA VAL A 19 13.95 -17.56 1.05
C VAL A 19 14.41 -16.11 1.14
N ALA A 20 15.63 -15.84 1.59
CA ALA A 20 16.19 -14.48 1.61
C ALA A 20 16.36 -13.89 0.20
N LEU A 21 16.73 -14.70 -0.79
CA LEU A 21 16.81 -14.31 -2.20
C LEU A 21 15.43 -14.12 -2.82
N ALA A 22 14.43 -14.93 -2.46
CA ALA A 22 13.05 -14.71 -2.88
C ALA A 22 12.49 -13.42 -2.26
N PHE A 23 12.75 -13.16 -0.97
CA PHE A 23 12.39 -11.90 -0.32
C PHE A 23 13.16 -10.70 -0.88
N MET A 24 14.42 -10.87 -1.28
CA MET A 24 15.17 -9.82 -2.00
C MET A 24 14.68 -9.63 -3.43
N ALA A 25 14.23 -10.68 -4.12
CA ALA A 25 13.58 -10.56 -5.42
C ALA A 25 12.21 -9.85 -5.34
N PHE A 26 11.49 -10.00 -4.22
CA PHE A 26 10.29 -9.20 -3.93
C PHE A 26 10.58 -7.78 -3.41
N ALA A 27 11.80 -7.51 -2.89
CA ALA A 27 12.20 -6.20 -2.38
C ALA A 27 13.02 -5.36 -3.38
N ASN A 28 13.54 -5.96 -4.45
CA ASN A 28 14.40 -5.31 -5.46
C ASN A 28 13.69 -5.04 -6.78
N VAL A 29 12.37 -5.19 -6.88
CA VAL A 29 11.63 -4.49 -7.93
C VAL A 29 11.48 -3.05 -7.46
N ALA A 30 12.55 -2.28 -7.60
CA ALA A 30 12.50 -0.83 -7.42
C ALA A 30 11.35 -0.31 -8.30
N PHE A 31 10.38 0.38 -7.69
CA PHE A 31 9.25 0.97 -8.42
C PHE A 31 9.70 1.97 -9.51
N ALA A 32 10.96 2.42 -9.43
CA ALA A 32 11.65 3.31 -10.38
C ALA A 32 11.83 2.75 -11.80
N ASP A 33 11.71 1.42 -12.01
CA ASP A 33 11.64 0.79 -13.36
C ASP A 33 10.30 0.07 -13.54
N SER A 34 9.22 0.55 -12.89
CA SER A 34 7.91 -0.03 -13.08
C SER A 34 7.45 0.17 -14.53
N GLU A 35 6.98 -0.90 -15.17
CA GLU A 35 6.33 -0.88 -16.49
C GLU A 35 5.28 0.24 -16.61
N SER A 36 4.59 0.55 -15.49
CA SER A 36 3.65 1.67 -15.37
C SER A 36 4.29 3.04 -15.58
N LEU A 37 5.46 3.29 -14.99
CA LEU A 37 6.17 4.56 -15.12
C LEU A 37 6.70 4.75 -16.55
N GLN A 38 7.28 3.69 -17.12
CA GLN A 38 7.77 3.72 -18.50
C GLN A 38 6.64 3.91 -19.52
N LYS A 39 5.49 3.25 -19.29
CA LYS A 39 4.30 3.45 -20.12
C LYS A 39 3.86 4.91 -20.11
N LEU A 40 3.82 5.54 -18.94
CA LEU A 40 3.42 6.93 -18.78
C LEU A 40 4.42 7.89 -19.43
N PHE A 41 5.73 7.62 -19.32
CA PHE A 41 6.75 8.37 -20.04
C PHE A 41 6.56 8.30 -21.55
N ASN A 42 6.24 7.13 -22.10
CA ASN A 42 5.99 6.96 -23.52
C ASN A 42 4.71 7.68 -23.96
N GLU A 43 3.63 7.58 -23.18
CA GLU A 43 2.33 8.18 -23.48
C GLU A 43 2.40 9.72 -23.55
N TYR A 44 3.18 10.33 -22.65
CA TYR A 44 3.33 11.79 -22.58
C TYR A 44 4.61 12.32 -23.27
N ASN A 45 5.33 11.47 -24.01
CA ASN A 45 6.59 11.82 -24.68
C ASN A 45 7.59 12.53 -23.74
N VAL A 46 7.76 12.01 -22.53
CA VAL A 46 8.65 12.61 -21.52
C VAL A 46 10.11 12.46 -21.96
N GLY A 47 10.83 13.57 -22.07
CA GLY A 47 12.25 13.59 -22.44
C GLY A 47 13.15 12.84 -21.46
N LYS A 48 14.24 12.24 -21.95
CA LYS A 48 15.16 11.42 -21.12
C LYS A 48 15.77 12.20 -19.95
N ASP A 49 16.03 13.49 -20.15
CA ASP A 49 16.50 14.44 -19.14
C ASP A 49 15.51 14.55 -17.97
N LYS A 50 14.21 14.65 -18.28
CA LYS A 50 13.13 14.70 -17.29
C LYS A 50 12.92 13.36 -16.58
N GLN A 51 13.07 12.25 -17.31
CA GLN A 51 13.02 10.90 -16.71
C GLN A 51 14.17 10.71 -15.72
N GLU A 52 15.40 11.09 -16.09
CA GLU A 52 16.58 11.03 -15.23
C GLU A 52 16.45 11.94 -14.01
N TYR A 53 15.88 13.15 -14.19
CA TYR A 53 15.55 14.03 -13.07
C TYR A 53 14.63 13.33 -12.05
N ILE A 54 13.52 12.73 -12.49
CA ILE A 54 12.60 12.02 -11.59
C ILE A 54 13.32 10.87 -10.89
N LYS A 55 14.07 10.05 -11.63
CA LYS A 55 14.84 8.93 -11.06
C LYS A 55 15.83 9.40 -9.99
N LYS A 56 16.49 10.54 -10.23
CA LYS A 56 17.45 11.12 -9.28
C LYS A 56 16.78 11.66 -8.04
N GLN A 57 15.61 12.32 -8.15
CA GLN A 57 14.89 12.84 -6.99
C GLN A 57 14.31 11.71 -6.13
N CYS A 58 13.77 10.68 -6.77
CA CYS A 58 13.14 9.55 -6.10
C CYS A 58 14.08 8.37 -5.82
N ASP A 59 15.39 8.64 -5.82
CA ASP A 59 16.39 7.66 -5.41
C ASP A 59 16.25 7.40 -3.91
N ARG A 60 16.37 6.12 -3.53
CA ARG A 60 16.27 5.68 -2.15
C ARG A 60 17.24 6.39 -1.21
N ALA A 61 18.42 6.76 -1.70
CA ALA A 61 19.44 7.45 -0.92
C ALA A 61 19.00 8.85 -0.46
N ASN A 62 17.97 9.44 -1.07
CA ASN A 62 17.43 10.74 -0.68
C ASN A 62 16.39 10.64 0.43
N PHE A 63 15.99 9.43 0.83
CA PHE A 63 14.98 9.23 1.85
C PHE A 63 15.64 8.90 3.19
N ASP A 64 15.37 9.75 4.18
CA ASP A 64 15.75 9.51 5.56
C ASP A 64 14.58 8.86 6.31
N PHE A 65 14.75 7.59 6.67
CA PHE A 65 13.75 6.83 7.42
C PHE A 65 14.37 6.36 8.74
N ASN A 66 13.58 6.39 9.81
CA ASN A 66 13.91 5.76 11.08
C ASN A 66 12.99 4.56 11.39
N PRO A 67 13.08 3.46 10.62
CA PRO A 67 12.17 2.32 10.76
C PRO A 67 12.53 1.47 11.99
N LYS A 68 11.52 0.95 12.69
CA LYS A 68 11.72 0.03 13.83
C LYS A 68 12.12 -1.37 13.37
N ASN A 69 11.75 -1.75 12.15
CA ASN A 69 12.07 -3.07 11.56
C ASN A 69 12.13 -3.02 10.03
N LYS A 70 12.58 -4.13 9.42
CA LYS A 70 12.75 -4.25 7.98
C LYS A 70 11.43 -4.08 7.20
N GLN A 71 10.32 -4.55 7.74
CA GLN A 71 9.01 -4.53 7.09
C GLN A 71 8.47 -3.09 7.03
N GLU A 72 8.64 -2.33 8.11
CA GLU A 72 8.37 -0.90 8.15
C GLU A 72 9.27 -0.11 7.20
N GLN A 73 10.57 -0.44 7.13
CA GLN A 73 11.47 0.18 6.16
C GLN A 73 11.02 -0.04 4.72
N ILE A 74 10.57 -1.25 4.39
CA ILE A 74 10.07 -1.57 3.05
C ILE A 74 8.80 -0.77 2.76
N HIS A 75 7.85 -0.74 3.70
CA HIS A 75 6.61 0.00 3.54
C HIS A 75 6.84 1.50 3.34
N LEU A 76 7.63 2.13 4.21
CA LEU A 76 7.98 3.54 4.11
C LEU A 76 8.67 3.85 2.78
N PHE A 77 9.58 2.98 2.33
CA PHE A 77 10.22 3.15 1.03
C PHE A 77 9.22 3.06 -0.13
N GLU A 78 8.35 2.05 -0.14
CA GLU A 78 7.38 1.83 -1.22
C GLU A 78 6.37 2.98 -1.34
N THR A 79 5.82 3.47 -0.22
CA THR A 79 4.86 4.58 -0.22
C THR A 79 5.53 5.91 -0.57
N THR A 80 6.70 6.19 0.01
CA THR A 80 7.46 7.42 -0.27
C THR A 80 7.95 7.48 -1.72
N GLN A 81 8.37 6.35 -2.28
CA GLN A 81 8.78 6.28 -3.68
C GLN A 81 7.62 6.65 -4.62
N ILE A 82 6.43 6.06 -4.40
CA ILE A 82 5.24 6.39 -5.21
C ILE A 82 4.89 7.88 -5.05
N ASP A 83 4.90 8.40 -3.82
CA ASP A 83 4.55 9.80 -3.56
C ASP A 83 5.53 10.78 -4.22
N CYS A 84 6.83 10.49 -4.15
CA CYS A 84 7.87 11.25 -4.84
C CYS A 84 7.65 11.24 -6.36
N GLU A 85 7.39 10.06 -6.95
CA GLU A 85 7.15 9.92 -8.38
C GLU A 85 5.90 10.69 -8.82
N VAL A 86 4.80 10.59 -8.06
CA VAL A 86 3.56 11.36 -8.33
C VAL A 86 3.83 12.86 -8.34
N GLN A 87 4.58 13.36 -7.35
CA GLN A 87 4.91 14.78 -7.25
C GLN A 87 5.70 15.24 -8.48
N HIS A 88 6.84 14.60 -8.77
CA HIS A 88 7.71 15.05 -9.85
C HIS A 88 7.14 14.76 -11.23
N LEU A 89 6.31 13.72 -11.41
CA LEU A 89 5.53 13.55 -12.63
C LEU A 89 4.56 14.71 -12.83
N GLY A 90 3.86 15.15 -11.78
CA GLY A 90 2.97 16.31 -11.83
C GLY A 90 3.68 17.57 -12.29
N GLU A 91 4.87 17.82 -11.77
CA GLU A 91 5.74 18.94 -12.15
C GLU A 91 6.23 18.82 -13.61
N VAL A 92 6.75 17.65 -13.99
CA VAL A 92 7.36 17.40 -15.31
C VAL A 92 6.34 17.48 -16.44
N LEU A 93 5.12 17.00 -16.21
CA LEU A 93 4.04 17.00 -17.19
C LEU A 93 3.31 18.35 -17.27
N GLY A 94 3.29 19.12 -16.18
CA GLY A 94 2.99 20.57 -16.14
C GLY A 94 1.59 21.02 -16.59
N SER A 95 0.74 20.10 -17.03
CA SER A 95 -0.64 20.35 -17.47
C SER A 95 -1.63 19.70 -16.52
N THR A 96 -2.90 20.16 -16.49
CA THR A 96 -3.95 19.47 -15.73
C THR A 96 -4.03 17.98 -16.09
N GLN A 97 -4.01 17.65 -17.39
CA GLN A 97 -4.05 16.25 -17.83
C GLN A 97 -2.81 15.47 -17.35
N GLY A 98 -1.65 16.12 -17.34
CA GLY A 98 -0.43 15.59 -16.76
C GLY A 98 -0.57 15.29 -15.26
N ILE A 99 -1.06 16.24 -14.48
CA ILE A 99 -1.30 16.08 -13.03
C ILE A 99 -2.28 14.93 -12.78
N LEU A 100 -3.38 14.86 -13.53
CA LEU A 100 -4.34 13.76 -13.43
C LEU A 100 -3.71 12.41 -13.78
N ALA A 101 -2.82 12.37 -14.77
CA ALA A 101 -2.06 11.16 -15.11
C ALA A 101 -1.13 10.72 -13.97
N SER A 102 -0.42 11.67 -13.35
CA SER A 102 0.42 11.42 -12.17
C SER A 102 -0.39 10.88 -11.00
N LEU A 103 -1.57 11.46 -10.72
CA LEU A 103 -2.46 10.97 -9.66
C LEU A 103 -3.00 9.57 -9.96
N ASN A 104 -3.33 9.29 -11.22
CA ASN A 104 -3.76 7.96 -11.65
C ASN A 104 -2.60 6.94 -11.56
N TYR A 105 -1.37 7.35 -11.86
CA TYR A 105 -0.17 6.55 -11.62
C TYR A 105 -0.04 6.18 -10.13
N GLY A 106 -0.14 7.18 -9.24
CA GLY A 106 -0.14 6.97 -7.79
C GLY A 106 -1.24 6.02 -7.35
N TYR A 107 -2.47 6.23 -7.82
CA TYR A 107 -3.61 5.36 -7.49
C TYR A 107 -3.33 3.90 -7.85
N ASN A 108 -2.82 3.64 -9.06
CA ASN A 108 -2.46 2.29 -9.49
C ASN A 108 -1.30 1.69 -8.67
N GLY A 109 -0.34 2.51 -8.26
CA GLY A 109 0.74 2.11 -7.36
C GLY A 109 0.21 1.64 -6.00
N TYR A 110 -0.65 2.46 -5.37
CA TYR A 110 -1.25 2.12 -4.09
C TYR A 110 -2.23 0.95 -4.19
N ASP A 111 -2.92 0.71 -5.31
CA ASP A 111 -3.79 -0.46 -5.48
C ASP A 111 -2.98 -1.76 -5.50
N LYS A 112 -1.76 -1.73 -6.08
CA LYS A 112 -0.81 -2.85 -5.99
C LYS A 112 -0.37 -3.08 -4.53
N LEU A 113 -0.08 -2.02 -3.77
CA LEU A 113 0.28 -2.13 -2.36
C LEU A 113 -0.88 -2.66 -1.50
N LEU A 114 -2.10 -2.21 -1.75
CA LEU A 114 -3.32 -2.71 -1.09
C LEU A 114 -3.43 -4.22 -1.27
N ASN A 115 -3.31 -4.70 -2.51
CA ASN A 115 -3.36 -6.12 -2.82
C ASN A 115 -2.20 -6.90 -2.17
N LYS A 116 -1.00 -6.32 -2.12
CA LYS A 116 0.17 -6.91 -1.46
C LYS A 116 -0.07 -7.09 0.04
N TYR A 117 -0.43 -6.02 0.76
CA TYR A 117 -0.59 -6.08 2.22
C TYR A 117 -1.82 -6.88 2.64
N TYR A 118 -2.91 -6.85 1.86
CA TYR A 118 -4.04 -7.76 2.09
C TYR A 118 -3.62 -9.23 2.03
N LYS A 119 -2.81 -9.62 1.03
CA LYS A 119 -2.31 -11.00 0.91
C LYS A 119 -1.38 -11.38 2.07
N LEU A 120 -0.50 -10.47 2.47
CA LEU A 120 0.43 -10.67 3.60
C LEU A 120 -0.35 -10.84 4.91
N TYR A 121 -1.23 -9.89 5.24
CA TYR A 121 -2.06 -9.95 6.44
C TYR A 121 -2.89 -11.23 6.51
N ARG A 122 -3.59 -11.56 5.41
CA ARG A 122 -4.39 -12.79 5.30
C ARG A 122 -3.57 -14.05 5.51
N ALA A 123 -2.32 -14.08 5.05
CA ALA A 123 -1.44 -15.23 5.23
C ALA A 123 -1.09 -15.43 6.71
N GLU A 124 -0.81 -14.35 7.45
CA GLU A 124 -0.50 -14.43 8.89
C GLU A 124 -1.72 -14.84 9.73
N VAL A 125 -2.91 -14.30 9.44
CA VAL A 125 -4.17 -14.73 10.09
C VAL A 125 -4.40 -16.24 9.93
N LYS A 126 -4.16 -16.76 8.73
CA LYS A 126 -4.28 -18.21 8.46
C LYS A 126 -3.24 -19.06 9.16
N LYS A 127 -2.05 -18.53 9.47
CA LYS A 127 -1.03 -19.24 10.24
C LYS A 127 -1.43 -19.33 11.71
N GLN A 128 -1.84 -18.22 12.31
CA GLN A 128 -2.25 -18.18 13.72
C GLN A 128 -3.46 -19.10 13.99
N ASN A 129 -4.47 -19.10 13.11
CA ASN A 129 -5.62 -20.01 13.22
C ASN A 129 -5.28 -21.50 13.12
N LYS A 130 -4.08 -21.88 12.63
CA LYS A 130 -3.60 -23.27 12.59
C LYS A 130 -2.76 -23.65 13.80
N THR A 131 -2.16 -22.68 14.49
CA THR A 131 -1.21 -22.91 15.59
C THR A 131 -1.85 -22.82 16.97
N THR A 132 -3.03 -22.25 17.11
CA THR A 132 -3.76 -22.20 18.39
C THR A 132 -4.58 -23.50 18.56
N PRO A 133 -4.21 -24.41 19.48
CA PRO A 133 -5.14 -25.45 19.92
C PRO A 133 -6.30 -24.74 20.60
N THR A 134 -7.53 -25.06 20.23
CA THR A 134 -8.74 -24.60 20.95
C THR A 134 -8.62 -24.95 22.43
N GLY A 135 -8.19 -23.99 23.23
CA GLY A 135 -7.86 -24.14 24.64
C GLY A 135 -8.25 -22.90 25.41
N ALA A 136 -9.48 -22.91 25.92
CA ALA A 136 -9.92 -22.32 27.18
C ALA A 136 -9.28 -20.98 27.64
N PHE A 137 -9.37 -19.91 26.85
CA PHE A 137 -9.63 -18.53 27.29
C PHE A 137 -9.48 -17.57 26.09
N SER A 138 -10.56 -17.32 25.36
CA SER A 138 -10.62 -16.13 24.50
C SER A 138 -12.04 -15.59 24.48
N HIS A 139 -12.22 -14.42 25.08
CA HIS A 139 -13.35 -13.53 24.79
C HIS A 139 -13.05 -12.72 23.51
N GLU A 140 -12.44 -13.36 22.51
CA GLU A 140 -12.45 -12.85 21.15
C GLU A 140 -13.77 -13.27 20.51
N PRO A 141 -14.35 -12.47 19.60
CA PRO A 141 -15.48 -12.91 18.81
C PRO A 141 -15.03 -14.19 18.09
N SER A 142 -15.58 -15.31 18.52
CA SER A 142 -15.27 -16.61 17.93
C SER A 142 -15.53 -16.50 16.43
N ILE A 143 -14.48 -16.58 15.61
CA ILE A 143 -14.64 -16.87 14.20
C ILE A 143 -15.15 -18.31 14.18
N GLN A 144 -16.47 -18.46 14.25
CA GLN A 144 -17.10 -19.76 14.24
C GLN A 144 -16.64 -20.45 12.95
N SER A 145 -15.95 -21.57 13.14
CA SER A 145 -15.69 -22.58 12.12
C SER A 145 -17.01 -23.25 11.72
N GLY A 146 -17.95 -22.46 11.24
CA GLY A 146 -19.21 -22.89 10.64
C GLY A 146 -18.94 -23.37 9.22
N LYS A 147 -19.57 -24.48 8.86
CA LYS A 147 -19.37 -25.30 7.65
C LYS A 147 -19.64 -24.62 6.29
N ASN A 148 -19.68 -23.28 6.23
CA ASN A 148 -19.70 -22.43 5.04
C ASN A 148 -18.69 -21.27 5.21
N GLY A 149 -17.45 -21.61 5.59
CA GLY A 149 -16.41 -20.68 6.06
C GLY A 149 -16.07 -19.54 5.09
N GLN A 150 -16.86 -18.47 5.12
CA GLN A 150 -16.48 -17.18 4.59
C GLN A 150 -15.36 -16.64 5.48
N ASP A 151 -14.20 -16.47 4.87
CA ASP A 151 -13.05 -15.79 5.43
C ASP A 151 -13.51 -14.37 5.83
N THR A 152 -13.76 -14.10 7.11
CA THR A 152 -14.28 -12.80 7.60
C THR A 152 -13.46 -11.62 7.07
N LEU A 153 -12.16 -11.82 6.87
CA LEU A 153 -11.26 -10.84 6.26
C LEU A 153 -11.57 -10.59 4.78
N LEU A 154 -11.99 -11.62 4.04
CA LEU A 154 -12.46 -11.48 2.66
C LEU A 154 -13.78 -10.70 2.60
N GLU A 155 -14.65 -10.86 3.59
CA GLU A 155 -15.89 -10.10 3.67
C GLU A 155 -15.64 -8.63 4.01
N GLU A 156 -14.77 -8.35 4.99
CA GLU A 156 -14.31 -7.00 5.31
C GLU A 156 -13.73 -6.32 4.06
N GLN A 157 -12.84 -7.01 3.34
CA GLN A 157 -12.23 -6.47 2.13
C GLN A 157 -13.25 -6.24 1.01
N ARG A 158 -14.23 -7.14 0.83
CA ARG A 158 -15.33 -6.95 -0.13
C ARG A 158 -16.21 -5.76 0.24
N ALA A 159 -16.51 -5.58 1.52
CA ALA A 159 -17.29 -4.43 2.01
C ALA A 159 -16.52 -3.12 1.79
N TRP A 160 -15.22 -3.10 2.09
CA TRP A 160 -14.36 -1.95 1.83
C TRP A 160 -14.29 -1.60 0.34
N LEU A 161 -14.17 -2.59 -0.56
CA LEU A 161 -14.20 -2.35 -2.00
C LEU A 161 -15.52 -1.72 -2.46
N LYS A 162 -16.66 -2.18 -1.92
CA LYS A 162 -17.96 -1.55 -2.20
C LYS A 162 -18.03 -0.11 -1.70
N LEU A 163 -17.47 0.16 -0.51
CA LEU A 163 -17.38 1.51 0.05
C LEU A 163 -16.53 2.41 -0.86
N ARG A 164 -15.35 1.94 -1.28
CA ARG A 164 -14.49 2.63 -2.24
C ARG A 164 -15.25 2.96 -3.52
N ASP A 165 -15.85 1.96 -4.17
CA ASP A 165 -16.54 2.14 -5.44
C ASP A 165 -17.71 3.15 -5.31
N SER A 166 -18.42 3.12 -4.16
CA SER A 166 -19.48 4.09 -3.84
C SER A 166 -18.92 5.51 -3.63
N TYR A 167 -17.79 5.63 -2.95
CA TYR A 167 -17.10 6.91 -2.73
C TYR A 167 -16.58 7.52 -4.04
N GLU A 168 -16.03 6.70 -4.93
CA GLU A 168 -15.61 7.14 -6.27
C GLU A 168 -16.80 7.59 -7.11
N ALA A 169 -17.92 6.86 -7.06
CA ALA A 169 -19.15 7.24 -7.74
C ALA A 169 -19.70 8.57 -7.22
N TYR A 170 -19.72 8.76 -5.89
CA TYR A 170 -20.09 10.03 -5.26
C TYR A 170 -19.20 11.17 -5.74
N THR A 171 -17.89 11.00 -5.70
CA THR A 171 -16.92 12.02 -6.11
C THR A 171 -17.12 12.40 -7.58
N LYS A 172 -17.37 11.42 -8.46
CA LYS A 172 -17.67 11.65 -9.88
C LYS A 172 -18.98 12.40 -10.09
N ALA A 173 -20.04 12.04 -9.37
CA ALA A 173 -21.33 12.72 -9.46
C ALA A 173 -21.26 14.15 -8.92
N HIS A 174 -20.55 14.36 -7.81
CA HIS A 174 -20.33 15.67 -7.23
C HIS A 174 -19.49 16.56 -8.16
N HIS A 175 -18.46 16.01 -8.79
CA HIS A 175 -17.69 16.70 -9.83
C HIS A 175 -18.57 17.14 -11.01
N ALA A 176 -19.43 16.25 -11.53
CA ALA A 176 -20.36 16.60 -12.60
C ALA A 176 -21.31 17.74 -12.19
N HIS A 177 -21.90 17.64 -11.00
CA HIS A 177 -22.77 18.69 -10.45
C HIS A 177 -22.07 20.06 -10.35
N ILE A 178 -20.82 20.09 -9.85
CA ILE A 178 -20.05 21.33 -9.74
C ILE A 178 -19.70 21.92 -11.12
N TYR A 179 -19.30 21.08 -12.08
CA TYR A 179 -18.98 21.54 -13.43
C TYR A 179 -20.21 22.06 -14.19
N ASP A 180 -21.32 21.34 -14.09
CA ASP A 180 -22.54 21.63 -14.85
C ASP A 180 -23.30 22.85 -14.30
N ILE A 181 -23.16 23.17 -13.01
CA ILE A 181 -23.92 24.26 -12.35
C ILE A 181 -23.08 25.52 -12.10
N ASN A 182 -21.79 25.40 -11.77
CA ASN A 182 -20.96 26.55 -11.39
C ASN A 182 -19.97 27.00 -12.48
N GLY A 183 -20.08 26.49 -13.71
CA GLY A 183 -19.25 26.92 -14.84
C GLY A 183 -17.85 26.30 -14.92
N GLY A 184 -17.48 25.44 -13.95
CA GLY A 184 -16.38 24.48 -14.05
C GLY A 184 -14.94 25.03 -14.04
N GLY A 185 -14.02 24.25 -13.46
CA GLY A 185 -12.58 24.51 -13.46
C GLY A 185 -11.81 23.22 -13.21
N THR A 186 -10.65 23.07 -13.84
CA THR A 186 -9.82 21.84 -13.81
C THR A 186 -9.33 21.43 -12.42
N ILE A 187 -9.41 22.35 -11.45
CA ILE A 187 -9.06 22.13 -10.05
C ILE A 187 -9.91 21.04 -9.40
N TYR A 188 -11.21 20.96 -9.69
CA TYR A 188 -12.09 19.95 -9.09
C TYR A 188 -11.75 18.53 -9.54
N SER A 189 -11.26 18.35 -10.77
CA SER A 189 -10.81 17.04 -11.26
C SER A 189 -9.55 16.56 -10.52
N ILE A 190 -8.67 17.51 -10.17
CA ILE A 190 -7.47 17.27 -9.38
C ILE A 190 -7.85 16.93 -7.93
N GLU A 191 -8.74 17.71 -7.32
CA GLU A 191 -9.26 17.45 -5.96
C GLU A 191 -9.94 16.08 -5.86
N ALA A 192 -10.82 15.75 -6.80
CA ALA A 192 -11.45 14.45 -6.89
C ALA A 192 -10.43 13.30 -6.99
N SER A 193 -9.40 13.46 -7.81
CA SER A 193 -8.36 12.44 -7.98
C SER A 193 -7.50 12.30 -6.72
N ASN A 194 -7.17 13.41 -6.06
CA ASN A 194 -6.49 13.41 -4.76
C ASN A 194 -7.31 12.71 -3.68
N ALA A 195 -8.61 12.99 -3.61
CA ALA A 195 -9.51 12.38 -2.63
C ALA A 195 -9.59 10.85 -2.81
N ARG A 196 -9.66 10.38 -4.06
CA ARG A 196 -9.62 8.94 -4.40
C ARG A 196 -8.30 8.29 -3.99
N LEU A 197 -7.18 8.94 -4.32
CA LEU A 197 -5.85 8.47 -3.92
C LEU A 197 -5.71 8.41 -2.40
N GLY A 198 -6.09 9.46 -1.68
CA GLY A 198 -6.04 9.53 -0.22
C GLY A 198 -6.87 8.42 0.45
N PHE A 199 -8.07 8.14 -0.07
CA PHE A 199 -8.91 7.04 0.42
C PHE A 199 -8.21 5.67 0.30
N LEU A 200 -7.48 5.46 -0.79
CA LEU A 200 -6.72 4.24 -1.01
C LEU A 200 -5.47 4.14 -0.10
N LYS A 201 -4.75 5.26 0.08
CA LYS A 201 -3.58 5.35 0.99
C LYS A 201 -3.94 4.89 2.41
N MET A 202 -5.05 5.41 2.95
CA MET A 202 -5.50 5.04 4.30
C MET A 202 -5.70 3.53 4.48
N ARG A 203 -6.25 2.85 3.47
CA ARG A 203 -6.44 1.39 3.54
C ARG A 203 -5.14 0.62 3.40
N VAL A 204 -4.20 1.11 2.60
CA VAL A 204 -2.85 0.52 2.50
C VAL A 204 -2.15 0.55 3.85
N ASP A 205 -2.18 1.71 4.52
CA ASP A 205 -1.55 1.88 5.83
C ASP A 205 -2.22 1.01 6.88
N GLU A 206 -3.56 0.96 6.90
CA GLU A 206 -4.32 0.09 7.80
C GLU A 206 -3.95 -1.39 7.62
N LEU A 207 -3.91 -1.88 6.37
CA LEU A 207 -3.56 -3.27 6.07
C LEU A 207 -2.11 -3.58 6.44
N PHE A 208 -1.20 -2.63 6.24
CA PHE A 208 0.19 -2.78 6.66
C PHE A 208 0.31 -2.83 8.18
N SER A 209 -0.35 -1.94 8.92
CA SER A 209 -0.34 -1.94 10.39
C SER A 209 -0.89 -3.24 10.96
N ARG A 210 -2.02 -3.74 10.43
CA ARG A 210 -2.58 -5.03 10.83
C ARG A 210 -1.62 -6.19 10.52
N TYR A 211 -0.97 -6.17 9.36
CA TYR A 211 0.07 -7.16 9.05
C TYR A 211 1.23 -7.08 10.04
N LEU A 212 1.72 -5.87 10.35
CA LEU A 212 2.83 -5.67 11.27
C LEU A 212 2.51 -6.22 12.66
N MET A 213 1.34 -5.90 13.21
CA MET A 213 0.84 -6.41 14.48
C MET A 213 0.81 -7.95 14.55
N MET A 214 0.60 -8.64 13.42
CA MET A 214 0.54 -10.10 13.39
C MET A 214 1.92 -10.76 13.38
N ILE A 215 2.97 -10.04 12.95
CA ILE A 215 4.34 -10.56 12.86
C ILE A 215 5.26 -10.07 13.99
N THR A 216 4.89 -9.01 14.68
CA THR A 216 5.51 -8.56 15.93
C THR A 216 4.66 -9.08 17.09
N ASP A 217 5.25 -9.56 18.20
CA ASP A 217 4.52 -10.14 19.35
C ASP A 217 3.62 -9.12 20.10
N GLY A 218 2.54 -8.66 19.46
CA GLY A 218 1.46 -7.84 20.03
C GLY A 218 1.84 -6.42 20.50
N SER A 219 3.10 -6.00 20.41
CA SER A 219 3.62 -4.77 21.02
C SER A 219 3.74 -3.58 20.07
N VAL A 220 2.95 -3.53 18.99
CA VAL A 220 2.82 -2.28 18.22
C VAL A 220 1.85 -1.39 18.95
N GLU A 221 2.38 -0.42 19.68
CA GLU A 221 1.59 0.74 20.12
C GLU A 221 0.95 1.35 18.87
N PHE A 222 -0.37 1.36 18.85
CA PHE A 222 -1.16 2.08 17.86
C PHE A 222 -0.93 3.56 18.13
N ASP A 223 0.19 4.08 17.64
CA ASP A 223 0.44 5.51 17.70
C ASP A 223 -0.69 6.17 16.94
N SER A 224 -1.48 6.94 17.67
CA SER A 224 -2.58 7.80 17.24
C SER A 224 -2.27 8.74 16.05
N LEU A 225 -1.07 8.66 15.49
CA LEU A 225 -0.56 9.38 14.32
C LEU A 225 -1.11 8.87 12.97
N LEU A 226 -1.53 7.61 12.86
CA LEU A 226 -2.07 7.06 11.59
C LEU A 226 -3.51 7.50 11.29
N PHE A 227 -4.26 7.88 12.32
CA PHE A 227 -5.54 8.58 12.16
C PHE A 227 -5.32 10.06 12.39
N GLY A 228 -4.66 10.72 11.44
CA GLY A 228 -4.58 12.18 11.35
C GLY A 228 -5.94 12.85 11.10
N CYS A 229 -7.01 12.43 11.76
CA CYS A 229 -8.05 13.37 12.18
C CYS A 229 -7.55 13.98 13.49
N LYS A 230 -6.71 15.02 13.40
CA LYS A 230 -6.84 16.08 14.38
C LYS A 230 -8.24 16.65 14.16
N VAL A 231 -9.21 16.14 14.93
CA VAL A 231 -10.38 16.95 15.25
C VAL A 231 -9.77 18.17 15.92
N TYR A 232 -9.65 19.25 15.16
CA TYR A 232 -9.48 20.55 15.76
C TYR A 232 -10.73 20.74 16.61
N ASP A 233 -10.58 20.58 17.93
CA ASP A 233 -11.48 21.19 18.89
C ASP A 233 -11.46 22.68 18.57
N GLY A 234 -12.49 23.12 17.86
CA GLY A 234 -12.59 24.44 17.25
C GLY A 234 -14.01 24.66 16.75
N ASP A 235 -14.91 24.78 17.74
CA ASP A 235 -16.18 25.50 17.75
C ASP A 235 -17.24 25.19 16.66
N ILE A 236 -18.34 24.58 17.14
CA ILE A 236 -19.70 24.79 16.61
C ILE A 236 -20.11 26.23 16.89
#